data_AF-A0A292Z9P0-F1
#
_entry.id   AF-A0A292Z9P0-F1
#
_cell.length_a   1.000
_cell.length_b   1.000
_cell.length_c   1.000
_cell.angle_alpha   90.00
_cell.angle_beta   90.00
_cell.angle_gamma   90.00
#
_symmetry.space_group_name_H-M   'P 1'
#
loop_
_entity.id
_entity.type
_entity.pdbx_description
1 polymer ?
#
loop_
_entity_poly.entity_id
_entity_poly.type
_entity_poly.pdbx_seq_one_letter_code
_entity_poly.pdbx_strand_id
1 'polypeptide(L)' 'MNSKLRRAVRARGHFPSDEAATKLLYLILNRSEKEWKMPPREWTMAKAQFAVIFGERFIRAMAA' A
#
# COMPACT_ATOMS: atom_id res chain seq x y z
N MET A 1 3.08 -6.38 -5.83
CA MET A 1 3.06 -6.77 -4.40
C MET A 1 3.03 -8.29 -4.21
N ASN A 2 1.97 -8.98 -4.64
CA ASN A 2 1.76 -10.42 -4.41
C ASN A 2 2.93 -11.34 -4.83
N SER A 3 3.62 -11.03 -5.93
CA SER A 3 4.80 -11.80 -6.37
C SER A 3 5.96 -11.75 -5.36
N LYS A 4 6.23 -10.57 -4.78
CA LYS A 4 7.29 -10.37 -3.76
C LYS A 4 6.98 -11.15 -2.48
N LEU A 5 5.73 -11.08 -2.01
CA LEU A 5 5.28 -11.83 -0.82
C LEU A 5 5.40 -13.34 -1.05
N ARG A 6 4.86 -13.87 -2.15
CA ARG A 6 4.97 -15.30 -2.47
C ARG A 6 6.42 -15.78 -2.60
N ARG A 7 7.29 -14.97 -3.21
CA ARG A 7 8.72 -15.29 -3.32
C ARG A 7 9.37 -15.39 -1.93
N ALA A 8 9.11 -14.44 -1.04
CA ALA A 8 9.66 -14.44 0.32
C ALA A 8 9.16 -15.65 1.14
N VAL A 9 7.88 -15.97 1.04
CA VAL A 9 7.29 -17.14 1.71
C VAL A 9 7.92 -18.44 1.20
N ARG A 10 8.02 -18.62 -0.13
CA ARG A 10 8.66 -19.80 -0.73
C ARG A 10 10.13 -19.94 -0.34
N ALA A 11 10.86 -18.82 -0.29
CA ALA A 11 12.26 -18.81 0.12
C ALA A 11 12.45 -19.17 1.60
N ARG A 12 11.48 -18.82 2.47
CA ARG A 12 11.55 -19.13 3.90
C ARG A 12 11.17 -20.58 4.24
N GLY A 13 10.24 -21.19 3.50
CA GLY A 13 9.78 -22.56 3.73
C GLY A 13 8.85 -22.68 4.96
N HIS A 14 9.14 -23.64 5.84
CA HIS A 14 8.35 -23.86 7.06
C HIS A 14 8.53 -22.74 8.09
N PHE A 15 7.42 -22.34 8.72
CA PHE A 15 7.40 -21.34 9.79
C PHE A 15 7.13 -22.01 11.14
N PRO A 16 7.84 -21.61 12.20
CA PRO A 16 7.65 -22.18 13.54
C PRO A 16 6.35 -21.71 14.21
N SER A 17 5.74 -20.63 13.73
CA SER A 17 4.44 -20.13 14.20
C SER A 17 3.82 -19.15 13.19
N ASP A 18 2.54 -18.83 13.38
CA ASP A 18 1.83 -17.84 12.56
C ASP A 18 2.35 -16.41 12.78
N GLU A 19 2.85 -16.10 13.98
CA GLU A 19 3.49 -14.82 14.28
C GLU A 19 4.78 -14.65 13.48
N ALA A 20 5.57 -15.72 13.33
CA ALA A 20 6.78 -15.69 12.52
C ALA A 20 6.46 -15.46 11.03
N ALA A 21 5.39 -16.08 10.52
CA ALA A 21 4.91 -15.85 9.16
C ALA A 21 4.43 -14.39 8.98
N THR A 22 3.63 -13.89 9.91
CA THR A 22 3.12 -12.52 9.92
C THR A 22 4.25 -11.49 9.96
N LYS A 23 5.26 -11.72 10.80
CA LYS A 23 6.45 -10.85 10.89
C LYS A 23 7.20 -10.79 9.57
N LEU A 24 7.36 -11.92 8.87
CA LEU A 24 7.98 -11.91 7.55
C LEU A 24 7.18 -11.05 6.56
N LEU A 25 5.86 -11.23 6.49
CA LEU A 25 5.00 -10.44 5.61
C LEU A 25 5.13 -8.95 5.92
N TYR A 26 5.07 -8.57 7.20
CA TYR A 26 5.28 -7.19 7.66
C TYR A 26 6.61 -6.61 7.17
N LEU A 27 7.72 -7.34 7.35
CA LEU A 27 9.03 -6.87 6.92
C LEU A 27 9.12 -6.68 5.40
N ILE A 28 8.51 -7.56 4.61
CA ILE A 28 8.47 -7.43 3.15
C ILE A 28 7.62 -6.25 2.71
N LEU A 29 6.48 -6.00 3.38
CA LEU A 29 5.63 -4.85 3.12
C LEU A 29 6.37 -3.54 3.41
N ASN A 30 6.95 -3.39 4.60
CA ASN A 30 7.73 -2.20 4.98
C ASN A 30 8.92 -1.95 4.04
N ARG A 31 9.59 -3.01 3.59
CA ARG A 31 10.67 -2.86 2.61
C ARG A 31 10.11 -2.41 1.26
N SER A 32 9.00 -2.99 0.82
CA SER A 32 8.39 -2.66 -0.48
C SER A 32 7.84 -1.23 -0.51
N GLU A 33 7.26 -0.77 0.59
CA GLU A 33 6.78 0.60 0.77
C GLU A 33 7.89 1.62 0.52
N LYS A 34 9.10 1.39 1.03
CA LYS A 34 10.26 2.28 0.81
C LYS A 34 10.67 2.41 -0.66
N GLU A 35 10.27 1.47 -1.52
CA GLU A 35 10.52 1.51 -2.96
C GLU A 35 9.43 2.29 -3.72
N TRP A 36 8.27 2.57 -3.09
CA TRP A 36 7.16 3.31 -3.68
C TRP A 36 7.40 4.82 -3.67
N LYS A 37 8.41 5.25 -4.42
CA LYS A 37 8.81 6.67 -4.49
C LYS A 37 8.16 7.44 -5.63
N MET A 38 7.59 6.74 -6.62
CA MET A 38 6.99 7.36 -7.79
C MET A 38 5.48 7.39 -7.66
N PRO A 39 4.87 8.58 -7.48
CA PRO A 39 3.42 8.70 -7.49
C PRO A 39 2.86 8.46 -8.90
N PRO A 40 1.57 8.12 -9.04
CA PRO A 40 0.89 8.10 -10.33
C PRO A 40 1.00 9.45 -11.02
N ARG A 41 1.36 9.47 -12.30
CA ARG A 41 1.63 10.70 -13.06
C ARG A 41 0.37 11.57 -13.20
N GLU A 42 -0.77 10.92 -13.32
CA GLU A 42 -2.08 11.52 -13.57
C GLU A 42 -2.81 11.90 -12.26
N TRP A 43 -2.14 11.76 -11.10
CA TRP A 43 -2.78 11.96 -9.79
C TRP A 43 -3.44 13.31 -9.65
N THR A 44 -2.84 14.39 -10.15
CA THR A 44 -3.42 15.74 -10.11
C THR A 44 -4.77 15.81 -10.83
N MET A 45 -4.86 15.20 -12.02
CA MET A 45 -6.11 15.16 -12.79
C MET A 45 -7.15 14.28 -12.10
N ALA A 46 -6.74 13.11 -11.60
CA ALA A 46 -7.63 12.22 -10.85
C ALA A 46 -8.20 12.89 -9.59
N LYS A 47 -7.36 13.65 -8.86
CA LYS A 47 -7.79 14.41 -7.69
C LYS A 47 -8.84 15.46 -8.04
N ALA A 48 -8.69 16.18 -9.15
CA ALA A 48 -9.70 17.13 -9.62
C ALA A 48 -11.03 16.44 -9.94
N GLN A 49 -10.99 15.28 -10.61
CA GLN A 49 -12.19 14.47 -10.88
C GLN A 49 -12.86 13.99 -9.59
N PHE A 50 -12.08 13.55 -8.59
CA PHE A 50 -12.62 13.17 -7.30
C PHE A 50 -13.28 14.33 -6.56
N ALA A 51 -12.74 15.55 -6.69
CA ALA A 51 -13.37 16.74 -6.11
C ALA A 51 -14.72 17.07 -6.76
N VAL A 52 -14.89 16.79 -8.06
CA VAL A 52 -16.19 16.95 -8.74
C VAL A 52 -17.18 15.88 -8.30
N ILE A 53 -16.78 14.60 -8.34
CA ILE A 53 -17.67 13.46 -8.05
C ILE A 53 -18.03 13.38 -6.56
N PHE A 54 -17.09 13.76 -5.67
CA PHE A 54 -17.22 13.60 -4.22
C PHE A 54 -17.03 14.92 -3.47
N GLY A 55 -17.49 16.04 -4.05
CA GLY A 55 -17.27 17.39 -3.52
C GLY A 55 -17.58 17.57 -2.05
N GLU A 56 -18.66 16.97 -1.53
CA GLU A 56 -19.02 17.05 -0.11
C GLU A 56 -17.92 16.51 0.83
N ARG A 57 -17.18 15.48 0.40
CA ARG A 57 -16.08 14.91 1.19
C ARG A 57 -14.82 15.78 1.15
N PHE A 58 -14.63 16.54 0.07
CA PHE A 58 -13.54 17.52 -0.02
C PHE A 58 -13.84 18.78 0.78
N ILE A 59 -15.09 19.27 0.77
CA ILE A 59 -15.49 20.46 1.52
C ILE A 59 -15.39 20.21 3.03
N ARG A 60 -15.88 19.06 3.53
CA ARG A 60 -15.74 18.70 4.95
C ARG A 60 -14.28 18.57 5.39
N ALA A 61 -13.40 18.08 4.52
CA ALA A 61 -11.97 17.99 4.80
C ALA A 61 -11.25 19.35 4.77
N MET A 62 -11.78 20.35 4.08
CA MET A 62 -11.24 21.72 4.06
C MET A 62 -11.72 22.58 5.24
N ALA A 63 -12.84 22.21 5.85
CA ALA A 63 -13.44 22.92 6.99
C ALA A 63 -12.97 22.41 8.36
N ALA A 64 -12.21 21.31 8.39
CA ALA A 64 -11.57 20.74 9.57
C ALA A 64 -10.09 21.14 9.62
#